data_AF-A0A9E0TWV2-F1
#
_entry.id   AF-A0A9E0TWV2-F1
#
_cell.length_a   1.000
_cell.length_b   1.000
_cell.length_c   1.000
_cell.angle_alpha   90.00
_cell.angle_beta   90.00
_cell.angle_gamma   90.00
#
_symmetry.space_group_name_H-M   'P 1'
#
loop_
_entity.id
_entity.type
_entity.pdbx_description
1 polymer ?
#
loop_
_entity_poly.entity_id
_entity_poly.type
_entity_poly.pdbx_seq_one_letter_code
_entity_poly.pdbx_strand_id
1 'polypeptide(L)' 'RVGVPIEGSWKEVFNSDSSYYGGSNLGNGGSLTTCSQPCHGRPFSLSLTLPPLAVIMLPVVNTAL' A
#
# COMPACT_ATOMS: atom_id res chain seq x y z
N ARG A 1 1.97 7.29 -6.62
CA ARG A 1 2.59 7.59 -5.30
C ARG A 1 1.53 8.20 -4.41
N VAL A 2 1.50 7.84 -3.12
CA VAL A 2 0.53 8.37 -2.14
C VAL A 2 1.24 8.75 -0.86
N GLY A 3 0.99 9.95 -0.34
CA GLY A 3 1.53 10.42 0.93
C GLY A 3 0.94 9.69 2.14
N VAL A 4 1.79 9.33 3.11
CA VAL A 4 1.40 8.65 4.35
C VAL A 4 2.05 9.31 5.57
N PRO A 5 1.35 9.34 6.72
CA PRO A 5 1.83 10.08 7.89
C PRO A 5 2.94 9.38 8.68
N ILE A 6 3.07 8.06 8.56
CA ILE A 6 3.93 7.22 9.42
C ILE A 6 4.93 6.46 8.53
N GLU A 7 6.20 6.48 8.92
CA GLU A 7 7.24 5.68 8.29
C GLU A 7 7.11 4.19 8.62
N GLY A 8 7.68 3.33 7.77
CA GLY A 8 7.79 1.90 8.05
C GLY A 8 7.21 1.03 6.95
N SER A 9 6.81 -0.18 7.32
CA SER A 9 6.24 -1.18 6.42
C SER A 9 4.71 -1.13 6.46
N TRP A 10 4.09 -1.08 5.29
CA TRP A 10 2.66 -1.05 5.08
C TRP A 10 2.25 -2.33 4.35
N LYS A 11 1.45 -3.18 4.99
CA LYS A 11 1.08 -4.50 4.43
C LYS A 11 -0.19 -4.38 3.59
N GLU A 12 -0.20 -4.92 2.38
CA GLU A 12 -1.42 -5.09 1.58
C GLU A 12 -2.24 -6.23 2.19
N VAL A 13 -3.26 -5.89 2.97
CA VAL A 13 -4.13 -6.88 3.64
C VAL A 13 -5.39 -7.18 2.82
N PHE A 14 -5.73 -6.29 1.88
CA PHE A 14 -6.85 -6.47 0.97
C PHE A 14 -6.54 -5.82 -0.37
N ASN A 15 -6.94 -6.51 -1.45
CA ASN A 15 -6.86 -6.04 -2.81
C ASN A 15 -8.05 -6.61 -3.59
N SER A 16 -8.97 -5.74 -4.03
CA SER A 16 -10.16 -6.19 -4.76
C SER A 16 -9.86 -6.72 -6.16
N ASP A 17 -8.67 -6.48 -6.72
CA ASP A 17 -8.20 -7.05 -7.99
C ASP A 17 -7.57 -8.45 -7.81
N SER A 18 -7.56 -9.00 -6.59
CA SER A 18 -7.01 -10.34 -6.38
C SER A 18 -7.71 -11.39 -7.25
N SER A 19 -6.95 -12.37 -7.73
CA SER A 19 -7.49 -13.54 -8.46
C SER A 19 -8.55 -14.31 -7.65
N TYR A 20 -8.51 -14.26 -6.31
CA TYR A 20 -9.55 -14.83 -5.45
C TYR A 20 -10.92 -14.16 -5.63
N TYR A 21 -10.97 -12.94 -6.14
CA TYR A 21 -12.20 -12.18 -6.44
C TYR A 21 -12.47 -12.06 -7.94
N GLY A 22 -11.72 -12.77 -8.79
CA GLY A 22 -11.85 -12.72 -10.24
C GLY A 22 -11.16 -11.52 -10.91
N GLY A 23 -10.27 -10.81 -10.20
CA GLY A 23 -9.48 -9.72 -10.76
C GLY A 23 -8.20 -10.18 -11.48
N SER A 24 -7.40 -9.23 -11.96
CA SER A 24 -6.17 -9.47 -12.74
C SER A 24 -4.97 -9.91 -11.89
N ASN A 25 -5.11 -9.89 -10.57
CA ASN A 25 -4.10 -10.20 -9.58
C ASN A 25 -2.89 -9.24 -9.60
N LEU A 26 -3.09 -8.03 -10.09
CA LEU A 26 -2.10 -6.95 -9.99
C LEU A 26 -2.10 -6.42 -8.55
N GLY A 27 -0.94 -6.15 -7.99
CA GLY A 27 -0.82 -5.71 -6.59
C GLY A 27 0.59 -5.32 -6.20
N ASN A 28 0.82 -5.20 -4.89
CA ASN A 28 2.06 -4.62 -4.34
C ASN A 28 3.02 -5.65 -3.71
N GLY A 29 2.81 -6.95 -3.93
CA GLY A 29 3.73 -7.99 -3.46
C GLY A 29 3.72 -8.20 -1.93
N GLY A 30 2.63 -7.85 -1.26
CA GLY A 30 2.38 -8.14 0.15
C GLY A 30 2.72 -6.99 1.11
N SER A 31 3.84 -6.30 0.95
CA SER A 31 4.18 -5.13 1.78
C SER A 31 4.97 -4.07 1.00
N LEU A 32 4.76 -2.81 1.37
CA LEU A 32 5.46 -1.65 0.83
C LEU A 32 6.24 -0.94 1.94
N THR A 33 7.43 -0.44 1.62
CA THR A 33 8.23 0.39 2.54
C THR A 33 8.08 1.85 2.17
N THR A 34 7.93 2.73 3.17
CA THR A 34 7.87 4.17 2.95
C THR A 34 9.16 4.74 2.40
N CYS A 35 9.04 5.74 1.53
CA CYS A 35 10.15 6.61 1.13
C CYS A 35 10.06 7.95 1.86
N SER A 36 11.20 8.52 2.24
CA SER A 36 11.35 9.90 2.77
C SER A 36 11.20 10.96 1.67
N GLN A 37 10.08 10.90 0.96
CA GLN A 37 9.71 11.81 -0.13
C GLN A 37 8.33 12.38 0.16
N PRO A 38 8.22 13.66 0.56
CA PRO A 38 6.95 14.28 0.90
C PRO A 38 5.95 14.24 -0.26
N CYS A 39 4.68 13.96 0.04
CA CYS A 39 3.61 13.88 -0.94
C CYS A 39 2.26 14.12 -0.26
N HIS A 40 1.29 14.76 -0.94
CA HIS A 40 -0.06 15.02 -0.41
C HIS A 40 -0.08 15.66 1.00
N GLY A 41 0.87 16.54 1.31
CA GLY A 41 1.01 17.18 2.63
C GLY A 41 1.47 16.25 3.75
N ARG A 42 2.04 15.08 3.42
CA ARG A 42 2.58 14.10 4.37
C ARG A 42 4.10 13.96 4.23
N PRO A 43 4.83 13.66 5.33
CA PRO A 43 6.30 13.58 5.32
C PRO A 43 6.85 12.38 4.53
N PHE A 44 6.11 11.28 4.49
CA PHE A 44 6.50 10.05 3.81
C PHE A 44 5.54 9.74 2.66
N SER A 45 5.95 8.85 1.76
CA SER A 45 5.08 8.35 0.70
C SER A 45 5.34 6.89 0.36
N LEU A 46 4.34 6.25 -0.21
CA LEU A 46 4.42 4.89 -0.77
C LEU A 46 4.43 4.98 -2.31
N SER A 47 5.33 4.21 -2.92
CA SER A 47 5.27 3.90 -4.35
C SER A 47 4.48 2.63 -4.52
N LEU A 48 3.30 2.73 -5.14
CA LEU A 48 2.32 1.66 -5.23
C LEU A 48 1.88 1.44 -6.68
N THR A 49 1.67 0.17 -6.99
CA THR A 49 0.92 -0.30 -8.14
C THR A 49 -0.56 -0.26 -7.80
N LEU A 50 -1.34 0.52 -8.54
CA LEU A 50 -2.80 0.57 -8.42
C LEU A 50 -3.42 -0.26 -9.54
N PRO A 51 -4.12 -1.34 -9.22
CA PRO A 51 -4.87 -2.08 -10.22
C PRO A 51 -6.04 -1.25 -10.77
N PRO A 52 -6.45 -1.47 -12.03
CA PRO A 52 -7.58 -0.76 -12.62
C PRO A 52 -8.88 -1.10 -11.87
N LEU A 53 -9.67 -0.06 -11.54
CA LEU A 53 -10.97 -0.19 -10.85
C LEU A 53 -10.94 -0.95 -9.52
N ALA A 54 -9.80 -0.95 -8.83
CA ALA A 54 -9.63 -1.70 -7.59
C ALA A 54 -9.49 -0.80 -6.36
N VAL A 55 -9.79 -1.38 -5.19
CA VAL A 55 -9.52 -0.83 -3.88
C VAL A 55 -8.48 -1.71 -3.18
N ILE A 56 -7.45 -1.08 -2.61
CA ILE A 56 -6.44 -1.73 -1.77
C ILE A 56 -6.49 -1.17 -0.35
N MET A 57 -6.27 -2.03 0.65
CA MET A 57 -6.14 -1.60 2.05
C MET A 57 -4.74 -1.89 2.56
N LEU A 58 -4.13 -0.87 3.15
CA LEU A 58 -2.75 -0.88 3.63
C LEU A 58 -2.73 -0.40 5.09
N PRO A 59 -2.71 -1.29 6.09
CA PRO A 59 -2.33 -0.94 7.46
C PRO A 59 -0.80 -0.91 7.62
N VAL A 60 -0.32 -0.07 8.55
CA VAL A 60 1.05 -0.13 9.06
C VAL A 60 1.25 -1.46 9.79
N VAL A 61 2.36 -2.14 9.51
CA VAL A 61 2.81 -3.29 10.29
C VAL A 61 3.34 -2.77 11.62
N ASN A 62 2.51 -2.88 12.66
CA ASN A 62 2.94 -2.54 14.01
C ASN A 62 3.69 -3.74 14.58
N THR A 63 5.02 -3.67 14.61
CA THR A 63 5.83 -4.63 15.37
C THR A 63 5.66 -4.29 16.84
N ALA A 64 4.58 -4.76 17.48
CA ALA A 64 4.54 -4.79 18.93
C ALA A 64 5.60 -5.79 19.39
N LEU A 65 6.52 -5.33 20.24
CA LEU A 65 7.44 -6.19 20.99
C LEU A 65 6.66 -7.10 21.95
#